data_AF-A0A7S2R8H4-F1
#
_entry.id   AF-A0A7S2R8H4-F1
#
_cell.length_a   1.000
_cell.length_b   1.000
_cell.length_c   1.000
_cell.angle_alpha   90.00
_cell.angle_beta   90.00
_cell.angle_gamma   90.00
#
_symmetry.space_group_name_H-M   'P 1'
#
loop_
_entity.id
_entity.type
_entity.pdbx_description
1 polymer ?
#
loop_
_entity_poly.entity_id
_entity_poly.type
_entity_poly.pdbx_seq_one_letter_code
_entity_poly.pdbx_strand_id
1 'polypeptide(L)'
;RYEIKRTLILSDIKDTIALALPLFVSMVSWIGMKTTDTALLGHVSSEALSAASLSDLWTMCTGVLVQGRILGILCSQAVGAGNPKLAGIYLQVSYVVLSFVSVFVFFTWNLTENIWRAFGEDYQVIKDAGYYSRVLGFSIP
;
A
#
# COMPACT_ATOMS: atom_id res chain seq x y z
N ARG A 1 -12.02 -44.22 -4.15
CA ARG A 1 -11.93 -43.12 -3.13
C ARG A 1 -10.61 -42.34 -3.22
N TYR A 2 -9.45 -43.01 -3.39
CA TYR A 2 -8.14 -42.35 -3.53
C TYR A 2 -7.95 -41.60 -4.87
N GLU A 3 -8.40 -42.15 -5.99
CA GLU A 3 -8.27 -41.47 -7.30
C GLU A 3 -9.09 -40.18 -7.40
N ILE A 4 -10.31 -40.18 -6.86
CA ILE A 4 -11.17 -38.99 -6.79
C ILE A 4 -10.51 -37.88 -5.95
N LYS A 5 -9.80 -38.26 -4.88
CA LYS A 5 -9.06 -37.31 -4.05
C LYS A 5 -7.87 -36.69 -4.80
N ARG A 6 -7.19 -37.48 -5.64
CA ARG A 6 -6.06 -37.02 -6.46
C ARG A 6 -6.51 -36.05 -7.57
N THR A 7 -7.62 -36.32 -8.24
CA THR A 7 -8.15 -35.43 -9.29
C THR A 7 -8.65 -34.10 -8.71
N LEU A 8 -9.28 -34.13 -7.53
CA LEU A 8 -9.65 -32.92 -6.77
C LEU A 8 -8.43 -32.06 -6.44
N ILE A 9 -7.39 -32.65 -5.84
CA ILE A 9 -6.17 -31.91 -5.47
C ILE A 9 -5.49 -31.29 -6.70
N LEU A 10 -5.44 -32.01 -7.83
CA LEU A 10 -4.87 -31.48 -9.06
C LEU A 10 -5.69 -30.32 -9.64
N SER A 11 -7.02 -30.34 -9.48
CA SER A 11 -7.89 -29.22 -9.85
C SER A 11 -7.63 -28.00 -8.96
N ASP A 12 -7.61 -28.18 -7.64
CA ASP A 12 -7.39 -27.09 -6.68
C ASP A 12 -6.00 -26.44 -6.86
N ILE A 13 -4.97 -27.24 -7.16
CA ILE A 13 -3.63 -26.74 -7.47
C ILE A 13 -3.65 -25.90 -8.75
N LYS A 14 -4.33 -26.38 -9.79
CA LYS A 14 -4.44 -25.65 -11.06
C LYS A 14 -5.13 -24.30 -10.87
N ASP A 15 -6.23 -24.27 -10.11
CA ASP A 15 -6.99 -23.05 -9.82
C ASP A 15 -6.17 -22.08 -8.94
N THR A 16 -5.45 -22.61 -7.95
CA THR A 16 -4.52 -21.82 -7.12
C THR A 16 -3.40 -21.20 -7.96
N ILE A 17 -2.79 -21.97 -8.87
CA ILE A 17 -1.75 -21.46 -9.76
C ILE A 17 -2.31 -20.41 -10.73
N ALA A 18 -3.53 -20.62 -11.23
CA ALA A 18 -4.20 -19.66 -12.11
C ALA A 18 -4.44 -18.31 -11.42
N LEU A 19 -4.70 -18.30 -10.12
CA LEU A 19 -4.82 -17.08 -9.31
C LEU A 19 -3.46 -16.52 -8.87
N ALA A 20 -2.48 -17.38 -8.58
CA ALA A 20 -1.15 -16.97 -8.12
C ALA A 20 -0.35 -16.27 -9.22
N LEU A 21 -0.49 -16.70 -10.48
CA LEU A 21 0.23 -16.12 -11.60
C LEU A 21 -0.01 -14.60 -11.78
N PRO A 22 -1.26 -14.10 -11.87
CA PRO A 22 -1.50 -12.65 -11.98
C PRO A 22 -1.07 -11.89 -10.72
N LEU A 23 -1.20 -12.49 -9.53
CA LEU A 23 -0.71 -11.88 -8.29
C LEU A 23 0.81 -11.72 -8.28
N PHE A 24 1.54 -12.74 -8.74
CA PHE A 24 2.98 -12.71 -8.87
C PHE A 24 3.44 -11.62 -9.84
N VAL A 25 2.83 -11.58 -11.03
CA VAL A 25 3.13 -10.54 -12.04
C VAL A 25 2.87 -9.14 -11.47
N SER A 26 1.76 -8.96 -10.74
CA SER A 26 1.44 -7.67 -10.10
C SER A 26 2.49 -7.26 -9.07
N MET A 27 2.97 -8.20 -8.24
CA MET A 27 4.01 -7.93 -7.26
C MET A 27 5.36 -7.59 -7.91
N VAL A 28 5.76 -8.33 -8.95
CA VAL A 28 6.99 -8.06 -9.70
C VAL A 28 6.93 -6.67 -10.35
N SER A 29 5.79 -6.32 -10.96
CA SER A 29 5.59 -5.00 -11.55
C SER A 29 5.69 -3.88 -10.52
N TRP A 30 5.10 -4.06 -9.34
CA TRP A 30 5.18 -3.08 -8.25
C TRP A 30 6.63 -2.88 -7.76
N ILE A 31 7.38 -3.97 -7.57
CA ILE A 31 8.80 -3.91 -7.19
C ILE A 31 9.64 -3.24 -8.28
N GLY A 32 9.38 -3.57 -9.55
CA GLY A 32 10.06 -2.98 -10.71
C GLY A 32 9.85 -1.47 -10.82
N MET A 33 8.62 -1.01 -10.60
CA MET A 33 8.28 0.40 -10.54
C MET A 33 9.06 1.12 -9.43
N LYS A 34 8.97 0.64 -8.18
CA LYS A 34 9.70 1.24 -7.04
C LYS A 34 11.21 1.28 -7.24
N THR A 35 11.78 0.22 -7.83
CA THR A 35 13.22 0.15 -8.11
C THR A 35 13.62 1.17 -9.17
N THR A 36 12.83 1.31 -10.24
CA THR A 36 13.09 2.28 -11.31
C THR A 36 13.00 3.70 -10.81
N ASP A 37 11.97 4.03 -10.02
CA ASP A 37 11.80 5.36 -9.41
C ASP A 37 13.01 5.73 -8.54
N THR A 38 13.45 4.79 -7.71
CA THR A 38 14.61 4.97 -6.83
C THR A 38 15.91 5.15 -7.62
N ALA A 39 16.11 4.37 -8.68
CA ALA A 39 17.29 4.47 -9.54
C ALA A 39 17.37 5.80 -10.30
N LEU A 40 16.23 6.31 -10.79
CA LEU A 40 16.15 7.61 -11.44
C LEU A 40 16.46 8.75 -10.47
N LEU A 41 15.88 8.73 -9.27
CA LEU A 41 16.16 9.71 -8.21
C LEU A 41 17.64 9.71 -7.80
N GLY A 42 18.24 8.52 -7.69
CA GLY A 42 19.67 8.37 -7.41
C GLY A 42 20.60 8.92 -8.51
N HIS A 43 20.17 8.90 -9.77
CA HIS A 43 20.92 9.51 -10.87
C HIS A 43 20.82 11.05 -10.88
N VAL A 44 19.70 11.61 -10.41
CA VAL A 44 19.48 13.06 -10.37
C VAL A 44 20.32 13.73 -9.28
N SER A 45 20.25 13.24 -8.04
CA SER A 45 21.08 13.75 -6.93
C SER A 45 20.97 12.84 -5.70
N SER A 46 22.05 12.75 -4.93
CA SER A 46 22.04 12.09 -3.61
C SER A 46 21.11 12.79 -2.62
N GLU A 47 20.94 14.12 -2.74
CA GLU A 47 20.07 14.91 -1.85
C GLU A 47 18.58 14.63 -2.15
N ALA A 48 18.23 14.57 -3.44
CA ALA A 48 16.87 14.23 -3.89
C ALA A 48 16.48 12.79 -3.51
N LEU A 49 17.42 11.84 -3.62
CA LEU A 49 17.22 10.46 -3.18
C LEU A 49 17.01 10.37 -1.67
N SER A 50 17.81 11.10 -0.88
CA SER A 50 17.64 11.19 0.57
C SER A 50 16.27 11.76 0.93
N ALA A 51 15.89 12.90 0.35
CA ALA A 51 14.59 13.53 0.57
C ALA A 51 13.41 12.61 0.23
N ALA A 52 13.47 11.90 -0.90
CA ALA A 52 12.46 10.93 -1.30
C ALA A 52 12.38 9.75 -0.31
N SER A 53 13.53 9.25 0.18
CA SER A 53 13.58 8.16 1.16
C SER A 53 12.96 8.56 2.50
N LEU A 54 13.20 9.79 2.98
CA LEU A 54 12.61 10.31 4.23
C LEU A 54 11.09 10.48 4.09
N SER A 55 10.64 10.98 2.94
CA SER A 55 9.22 11.03 2.61
C SER A 55 8.60 9.63 2.55
N ASP A 56 9.25 8.66 1.92
CA ASP A 56 8.79 7.27 1.85
C ASP A 56 8.69 6.64 3.25
N LEU A 57 9.68 6.85 4.12
CA LEU A 57 9.64 6.35 5.51
C LEU A 57 8.44 6.91 6.28
N TRP A 58 8.24 8.24 6.20
CA TRP A 58 7.12 8.89 6.88
C TRP A 58 5.76 8.41 6.37
N THR A 59 5.62 8.33 5.05
CA THR A 59 4.37 7.90 4.40
C THR A 59 4.12 6.41 4.58
N MET A 60 5.14 5.55 4.71
CA MET A 60 4.96 4.14 5.06
C MET A 60 4.47 3.94 6.49
N CYS A 61 5.06 4.65 7.47
CA CYS A 61 4.64 4.53 8.87
C CYS A 61 3.17 4.91 9.08
N THR A 62 2.70 5.93 8.37
CA THR A 62 1.33 6.47 8.52
C THR A 62 0.35 5.84 7.51
N GLY A 63 0.82 5.47 6.31
CA GLY A 63 0.02 4.90 5.23
C GLY A 63 -0.42 3.45 5.47
N VAL A 64 0.25 2.71 6.36
CA VAL A 64 -0.24 1.39 6.82
C VAL A 64 -1.64 1.47 7.43
N LEU A 65 -2.00 2.60 8.06
CA LEU A 65 -3.33 2.81 8.64
C LEU A 65 -4.43 2.91 7.58
N VAL A 66 -4.10 3.39 6.38
CA VAL A 66 -5.05 3.59 5.26
C VAL A 66 -5.20 2.33 4.41
N GLN A 67 -4.21 1.43 4.43
CA GLN A 67 -4.13 0.30 3.51
C GLN A 67 -5.24 -0.77 3.68
N GLY A 68 -6.02 -0.72 4.76
CA GLY A 68 -7.27 -1.49 4.89
C GLY A 68 -7.13 -3.01 4.77
N ARG A 69 -5.94 -3.59 5.02
CA ARG A 69 -5.62 -5.01 4.73
C ARG A 69 -6.59 -6.01 5.36
N ILE A 70 -7.16 -5.67 6.53
CA ILE A 70 -8.17 -6.48 7.23
C ILE A 70 -9.45 -6.69 6.38
N LEU A 71 -9.85 -5.71 5.57
CA LEU A 71 -11.08 -5.77 4.78
C LEU A 71 -11.04 -6.92 3.77
N GLY A 72 -9.90 -7.11 3.09
CA GLY A 72 -9.74 -8.21 2.13
C GLY A 72 -9.96 -9.57 2.78
N ILE A 73 -9.48 -9.74 4.02
CA ILE A 73 -9.69 -10.95 4.81
C ILE A 73 -11.19 -11.09 5.14
N LEU A 74 -11.82 -10.07 5.73
CA LEU A 74 -13.24 -10.12 6.11
C LEU A 74 -14.17 -10.38 4.92
N CYS A 75 -13.91 -9.74 3.77
CA CYS A 75 -14.66 -9.96 2.54
C CYS A 75 -14.46 -11.40 2.02
N SER A 76 -13.23 -11.90 1.97
CA SER A 76 -12.97 -13.28 1.53
C SER A 76 -13.68 -14.32 2.41
N GLN A 77 -13.69 -14.11 3.74
CA GLN A 77 -14.38 -14.98 4.68
C GLN A 77 -15.90 -14.91 4.52
N ALA A 78 -16.47 -13.71 4.38
CA ALA A 78 -17.92 -13.54 4.20
C ALA A 78 -18.43 -14.14 2.88
N VAL A 79 -17.66 -14.00 1.80
CA VAL A 79 -17.96 -14.63 0.51
C VAL A 79 -17.82 -16.14 0.60
N GLY A 80 -16.77 -16.66 1.24
CA GLY A 80 -16.57 -18.09 1.47
C GLY A 80 -17.67 -18.74 2.33
N ALA A 81 -18.27 -17.98 3.24
CA ALA A 81 -19.41 -18.41 4.05
C ALA A 81 -20.77 -18.36 3.31
N GLY A 82 -20.79 -17.99 2.03
CA GLY A 82 -22.01 -17.88 1.23
C GLY A 82 -22.87 -16.66 1.56
N ASN A 83 -22.34 -15.66 2.27
CA ASN A 83 -23.06 -14.44 2.62
C ASN A 83 -22.43 -13.20 1.93
N PRO A 84 -22.66 -13.02 0.62
CA PRO A 84 -22.11 -11.89 -0.12
C PRO A 84 -22.68 -10.53 0.33
N LYS A 85 -23.87 -10.52 0.94
CA LYS A 85 -24.47 -9.28 1.48
C LYS A 85 -23.65 -8.74 2.65
N LEU A 86 -23.11 -9.61 3.51
CA LEU A 86 -22.24 -9.21 4.61
C LEU A 86 -20.89 -8.66 4.11
N ALA A 87 -20.35 -9.20 3.02
CA ALA A 87 -19.15 -8.65 2.37
C ALA A 87 -19.37 -7.21 1.88
N GLY A 88 -20.56 -6.93 1.31
CA GLY A 88 -20.93 -5.57 0.90
C GLY A 88 -21.01 -4.58 2.06
N ILE A 89 -21.53 -5.02 3.22
CA ILE A 89 -21.58 -4.20 4.44
C ILE A 89 -20.16 -3.91 4.95
N TYR A 90 -19.28 -4.92 5.01
CA TYR A 90 -17.89 -4.72 5.40
C TYR A 90 -17.17 -3.72 4.49
N LEU A 91 -17.41 -3.79 3.17
CA LEU A 91 -16.85 -2.85 2.22
C LEU A 91 -17.33 -1.42 2.48
N GLN A 92 -18.63 -1.20 2.70
CA GLN A 92 -19.18 0.12 3.00
C GLN A 92 -18.63 0.70 4.31
N VAL A 93 -18.60 -0.11 5.38
CA VAL A 93 -18.06 0.32 6.68
C VAL A 93 -16.59 0.68 6.56
N SER A 94 -15.80 -0.16 5.88
CA SER A 94 -14.40 0.13 5.64
C SER A 94 -14.21 1.39 4.82
N TYR A 95 -15.03 1.67 3.80
CA TYR A 95 -14.95 2.94 3.08
C TYR A 95 -15.12 4.15 4.00
N VAL A 96 -16.13 4.14 4.87
CA VAL A 96 -16.37 5.25 5.81
C VAL A 96 -15.20 5.42 6.79
N VAL A 97 -14.69 4.31 7.34
CA VAL A 97 -13.55 4.35 8.26
C VAL A 97 -12.28 4.81 7.55
N LEU A 98 -12.02 4.31 6.33
CA LEU A 98 -10.87 4.71 5.53
C LEU A 98 -10.95 6.20 5.18
N SER A 99 -12.12 6.73 4.80
CA SER A 99 -12.27 8.17 4.52
C SER A 99 -11.91 9.03 5.74
N PHE A 100 -12.33 8.63 6.94
CA PHE A 100 -11.98 9.39 8.16
C PHE A 100 -10.48 9.32 8.48
N VAL A 101 -9.87 8.14 8.32
CA VAL A 101 -8.44 7.94 8.53
C VAL A 101 -7.62 8.67 7.46
N SER A 102 -8.04 8.64 6.19
CA SER A 102 -7.43 9.38 5.07
C SER A 102 -7.31 10.87 5.38
N VAL A 103 -8.38 11.49 5.90
CA VAL A 103 -8.36 12.91 6.29
C VAL A 103 -7.31 13.17 7.37
N PHE A 104 -7.24 12.32 8.40
CA PHE A 104 -6.22 12.46 9.46
C PHE A 104 -4.79 12.29 8.92
N VAL A 105 -4.57 11.33 8.02
CA VAL A 105 -3.26 11.11 7.39
C VAL A 105 -2.89 12.28 6.48
N PHE A 106 -3.84 12.87 5.75
CA PHE A 106 -3.60 14.05 4.93
C PHE A 106 -3.08 15.25 5.74
N PHE A 107 -3.66 15.49 6.92
CA PHE A 107 -3.14 16.52 7.83
C PHE A 107 -1.73 16.19 8.34
N THR A 108 -1.50 14.92 8.66
CA THR A 108 -0.21 14.42 9.15
C THR A 108 0.89 14.55 8.10
N TRP A 109 0.58 14.36 6.81
CA TRP A 109 1.52 14.52 5.69
C TRP A 109 1.80 15.99 5.32
N ASN A 110 0.91 16.91 5.68
CA ASN A 110 1.21 18.34 5.57
C ASN A 110 2.16 18.84 6.67
N LEU A 111 2.31 18.07 7.75
CA LEU A 111 3.19 18.38 8.87
C LEU A 111 4.60 17.76 8.74
N THR A 112 4.85 17.00 7.66
CA THR A 112 6.11 16.28 7.39
C THR A 112 7.34 17.18 7.50
N GLU A 113 7.26 18.41 6.98
CA GLU A 113 8.35 19.41 7.09
C GLU A 113 8.72 19.71 8.55
N ASN A 114 7.74 19.84 9.44
CA ASN A 114 7.96 20.17 10.85
C ASN A 114 8.54 18.98 11.64
N ILE A 115 8.16 17.75 11.26
CA ILE A 115 8.66 16.52 11.89
C ILE A 115 10.13 16.32 11.56
N TRP A 116 10.50 16.40 10.27
CA TRP A 116 11.90 16.24 9.86
C TRP A 116 12.79 17.38 10.33
N ARG A 117 12.24 18.59 10.50
CA ARG A 117 12.93 19.70 11.16
C ARG A 117 13.29 19.41 12.62
N ALA A 118 12.45 18.64 13.34
CA ALA A 118 12.75 18.23 14.71
C ALA A 118 13.86 17.17 14.79
N PHE A 119 14.10 16.42 13.70
CA PHE A 119 15.17 15.42 13.61
C PHE A 119 16.54 16.00 13.24
N GLY A 120 16.62 17.28 12.84
CA GLY A 120 17.89 17.99 12.62
C GLY A 120 18.56 17.74 11.26
N GLU A 121 17.81 17.31 10.25
CA GLU A 121 18.28 17.12 8.88
C GLU A 121 18.61 18.44 8.16
N ASP A 122 19.34 18.36 7.03
CA ASP A 122 19.67 19.53 6.21
C ASP A 122 18.40 20.24 5.70
N TYR A 123 18.40 21.58 5.77
CA TYR A 123 17.26 22.42 5.40
C TYR A 123 16.79 22.20 3.95
N GLN A 124 17.69 21.92 3.00
CA GLN A 124 17.30 21.64 1.62
C GLN A 124 16.58 20.29 1.49
N VAL A 125 17.11 19.25 2.15
CA VAL A 125 16.55 17.90 2.15
C VAL A 125 15.16 17.88 2.80
N ILE A 126 14.96 18.61 3.90
CA ILE A 126 13.65 18.73 4.58
C ILE A 126 12.59 19.35 3.65
N LYS A 127 12.96 20.41 2.91
CA LYS A 127 12.03 21.13 2.04
C LYS A 127 11.58 20.25 0.88
N ASP A 128 12.51 19.51 0.29
CA ASP A 128 12.20 18.59 -0.81
C ASP A 128 11.38 17.39 -0.31
N ALA A 129 11.71 16.82 0.87
CA ALA A 129 10.91 15.75 1.48
C ALA A 129 9.48 16.19 1.80
N GLY A 130 9.30 17.43 2.26
CA GLY A 130 8.00 18.05 2.47
C GLY A 130 7.20 18.19 1.18
N TYR A 131 7.85 18.62 0.09
CA TYR A 131 7.22 18.71 -1.23
C TYR A 131 6.77 17.34 -1.73
N TYR A 132 7.64 16.31 -1.66
CA TYR A 132 7.28 14.93 -2.01
C TYR A 132 6.08 14.43 -1.21
N SER A 133 6.07 14.64 0.11
CA SER A 133 4.98 14.21 0.99
C SER A 133 3.66 14.93 0.69
N ARG A 134 3.69 16.22 0.35
CA ARG A 134 2.50 16.99 -0.04
C ARG A 134 1.94 16.55 -1.39
N VAL A 135 2.81 16.27 -2.37
CA VAL A 135 2.41 15.72 -3.67
C VAL A 135 1.79 14.33 -3.50
N LEU A 136 2.38 13.49 -2.66
CA LEU A 136 1.81 12.19 -2.30
C LEU A 136 0.47 12.32 -1.57
N GLY A 137 0.28 13.38 -0.77
CA GLY A 137 -0.99 13.66 -0.09
C GLY A 137 -2.17 13.85 -1.03
N PHE A 138 -1.96 14.40 -2.23
CA PHE A 138 -3.01 14.49 -3.26
C PHE A 138 -3.41 13.13 -3.85
N SER A 139 -2.57 12.10 -3.67
CA SER A 139 -2.86 10.74 -4.14
C SER A 139 -3.70 9.92 -3.14
N ILE A 140 -3.98 10.46 -1.95
CA ILE A 140 -4.87 9.80 -0.97
C ILE A 140 -6.32 9.98 -1.43
N PRO A 141 -7.10 8.88 -1.58
CA PRO A 141 -8.52 8.93 -1.90
C PRO A 141 -9.41 9.34 -0.72
#